data_AF-A0A853BUY8-F1
#
_entry.id   AF-A0A853BUY8-F1
#
_cell.length_a   1.000
_cell.length_b   1.000
_cell.length_c   1.000
_cell.angle_alpha   90.00
_cell.angle_beta   90.00
_cell.angle_gamma   90.00
#
_symmetry.space_group_name_H-M   'P 1'
#
loop_
_entity.id
_entity.type
_entity.pdbx_description
1 polymer ?
#
loop_
_entity_poly.entity_id
_entity_poly.type
_entity_poly.pdbx_seq_one_letter_code
_entity_poly.pdbx_strand_id
1 'polypeptide(L)'
;MSGFEITYARVADITADMEQATTDVQNALDALSTEMAAVRADLDGATASSYDQAMINWQKNVDDMRFLLGKAKEALQHVANNYNETDLREGALWEALQ
;
A
#
# COMPACT_ATOMS: atom_id res chain seq x y z
N MET A 1 -6.51 -26.75 -2.07
CA MET A 1 -5.22 -26.09 -1.77
C MET A 1 -4.74 -25.13 -2.87
N SER A 2 -4.60 -25.49 -4.16
CA SER A 2 -3.86 -24.63 -5.13
C SER A 2 -4.47 -23.26 -5.49
N GLY A 3 -5.80 -23.11 -5.56
CA GLY A 3 -6.41 -21.86 -6.05
C GLY A 3 -6.28 -20.66 -5.09
N PHE A 4 -6.28 -20.92 -3.78
CA PHE A 4 -6.18 -19.87 -2.76
C PHE A 4 -4.74 -19.38 -2.59
N GLU A 5 -3.76 -20.28 -2.56
CA GLU A 5 -2.32 -19.92 -2.54
C GLU A 5 -1.93 -19.07 -3.75
N ILE A 6 -2.39 -19.44 -4.95
CA ILE A 6 -2.13 -18.67 -6.18
C ILE A 6 -2.72 -17.25 -6.08
N THR A 7 -3.92 -17.13 -5.50
CA THR A 7 -4.58 -15.83 -5.31
C THR A 7 -3.84 -14.99 -4.27
N TYR A 8 -3.43 -15.58 -3.15
CA TYR A 8 -2.65 -14.90 -2.12
C TYR A 8 -1.32 -14.37 -2.67
N ALA A 9 -0.55 -15.22 -3.35
CA ALA A 9 0.74 -14.85 -3.94
C ALA A 9 0.58 -13.66 -4.91
N ARG A 10 -0.41 -13.72 -5.80
CA ARG A 10 -0.70 -12.61 -6.73
C ARG A 10 -1.06 -11.31 -6.01
N VAL A 11 -1.87 -11.37 -4.95
CA VAL A 11 -2.24 -10.14 -4.24
C VAL A 11 -1.07 -9.59 -3.43
N ALA A 12 -0.21 -10.47 -2.88
CA ALA A 12 1.03 -10.06 -2.23
C ALA A 12 1.97 -9.34 -3.21
N ASP A 13 2.14 -9.87 -4.43
CA ASP A 13 2.93 -9.24 -5.49
C ASP A 13 2.37 -7.86 -5.87
N ILE A 14 1.06 -7.75 -6.11
CA ILE A 14 0.40 -6.47 -6.41
C ILE A 14 0.58 -5.48 -5.26
N THR A 15 0.52 -5.94 -4.00
CA THR A 15 0.71 -5.07 -2.84
C THR A 15 2.15 -4.53 -2.79
N ALA A 16 3.14 -5.38 -3.08
CA ALA A 16 4.55 -4.97 -3.15
C ALA A 16 4.80 -3.97 -4.29
N ASP A 17 4.22 -4.19 -5.47
CA ASP A 17 4.30 -3.25 -6.59
C ASP A 17 3.68 -1.90 -6.24
N MET A 18 2.55 -1.90 -5.53
CA MET A 18 1.88 -0.67 -5.09
C MET A 18 2.64 0.05 -3.96
N GLU A 19 3.29 -0.69 -3.06
CA GLU A 19 4.20 -0.12 -2.05
C GLU A 19 5.39 0.58 -2.73
N GLN A 20 5.98 -0.04 -3.76
CA GLN A 20 7.05 0.54 -4.54
C GLN A 20 6.58 1.80 -5.28
N ALA A 21 5.47 1.72 -6.00
CA ALA A 21 4.91 2.88 -6.71
C ALA A 21 4.58 4.04 -5.76
N THR A 22 4.06 3.75 -4.57
CA THR A 22 3.77 4.76 -3.54
C THR A 22 5.06 5.43 -3.04
N THR A 23 6.14 4.65 -2.91
CA THR A 23 7.47 5.16 -2.54
C THR A 23 8.05 6.05 -3.64
N ASP A 24 7.91 5.65 -4.91
CA ASP A 24 8.38 6.42 -6.05
C ASP A 24 7.64 7.76 -6.16
N VAL A 25 6.33 7.77 -5.92
CA VAL A 25 5.53 9.01 -5.85
C VAL A 25 6.03 9.92 -4.73
N GLN A 26 6.29 9.40 -3.53
CA GLN A 26 6.84 10.21 -2.44
C GLN A 26 8.17 10.84 -2.83
N ASN A 27 9.08 10.07 -3.41
CA ASN A 27 10.40 10.56 -3.83
C ASN A 27 10.27 11.67 -4.88
N ALA A 28 9.34 11.53 -5.83
CA ALA A 28 9.07 12.56 -6.83
C ALA A 28 8.50 13.84 -6.20
N LEU A 29 7.63 13.72 -5.19
CA LEU A 29 7.12 14.87 -4.44
C LEU A 29 8.24 15.58 -3.66
N ASP A 30 9.15 14.83 -3.03
CA ASP A 30 10.27 15.40 -2.30
C ASP A 30 11.26 16.13 -3.22
N ALA A 31 11.52 15.57 -4.40
CA ALA A 31 12.31 16.21 -5.45
C ALA A 31 11.64 17.51 -5.94
N LEU A 32 10.34 17.46 -6.24
CA LEU A 32 9.56 18.63 -6.64
C LEU A 32 9.57 19.71 -5.55
N SER A 33 9.44 19.31 -4.28
CA SER A 33 9.52 20.22 -3.12
C SER A 33 10.86 20.96 -3.06
N THR A 34 11.95 20.23 -3.30
CA THR A 34 13.30 20.78 -3.31
C THR A 34 13.50 21.78 -4.46
N GLU A 35 13.05 21.43 -5.66
CA GLU A 35 13.11 22.32 -6.83
C GLU A 35 12.27 23.59 -6.62
N MET A 36 11.06 23.42 -6.08
CA MET A 36 10.15 24.53 -5.81
C MET A 36 10.67 25.46 -4.74
N ALA A 37 11.41 24.98 -3.73
CA ALA A 37 12.07 25.82 -2.76
C ALA A 37 13.08 26.80 -3.41
N ALA A 38 13.73 26.40 -4.49
CA ALA A 38 14.69 27.24 -5.21
C ALA A 38 14.03 28.38 -6.01
N VAL A 39 12.82 28.15 -6.53
CA VAL A 39 12.07 29.13 -7.35
C VAL A 39 10.95 29.83 -6.58
N ARG A 40 10.74 29.49 -5.30
CA ARG A 40 9.67 30.02 -4.45
C ARG A 40 9.69 31.55 -4.32
N ALA A 41 10.89 32.14 -4.34
CA ALA A 41 11.05 33.59 -4.27
C ALA A 41 10.57 34.31 -5.55
N ASP A 42 10.58 33.61 -6.68
CA ASP A 42 10.21 34.15 -7.99
C ASP A 42 8.74 33.86 -8.34
N LEU A 43 8.07 33.01 -7.57
CA LEU A 43 6.67 32.65 -7.78
C LEU A 43 5.73 33.69 -7.14
N ASP A 44 4.84 34.21 -7.97
CA ASP A 44 3.75 35.10 -7.51
C ASP A 44 2.88 34.41 -6.45
N GLY A 45 2.38 35.18 -5.48
CA GLY A 45 1.80 34.67 -4.23
C GLY A 45 0.61 33.72 -4.41
N ALA A 46 -0.17 33.91 -5.48
CA ALA A 46 -1.28 33.00 -5.82
C ALA A 46 -0.80 31.63 -6.30
N THR A 47 0.28 31.59 -7.09
CA THR A 47 0.87 30.34 -7.60
C THR A 47 1.55 29.57 -6.48
N ALA A 48 2.30 30.26 -5.61
CA ALA A 48 2.92 29.65 -4.44
C ALA A 48 1.86 29.01 -3.51
N SER A 49 0.75 29.71 -3.26
CA SER A 49 -0.34 29.19 -2.44
C SER A 49 -1.03 27.98 -3.08
N SER A 50 -1.28 28.01 -4.40
CA SER A 50 -1.86 26.86 -5.11
C SER A 50 -0.95 25.64 -5.08
N TYR A 51 0.36 25.86 -5.20
CA TYR A 51 1.35 24.80 -5.09
C TYR A 51 1.37 24.18 -3.69
N ASP A 52 1.44 24.99 -2.63
CA ASP A 52 1.44 24.50 -1.25
C ASP A 52 0.18 23.66 -0.98
N GLN A 53 -0.99 24.09 -1.47
CA GLN A 53 -2.24 23.34 -1.32
C GLN A 53 -2.20 22.00 -2.09
N ALA A 54 -1.62 21.98 -3.29
CA ALA A 54 -1.46 20.75 -4.06
C ALA A 54 -0.51 19.76 -3.35
N MET A 55 0.61 20.27 -2.80
CA MET A 55 1.58 19.46 -2.06
C MET A 55 0.94 18.81 -0.82
N ILE A 56 0.17 19.57 -0.04
CA ILE A 56 -0.57 19.05 1.12
C ILE A 56 -1.52 17.93 0.70
N ASN A 57 -2.26 18.12 -0.40
CA ASN A 57 -3.21 17.12 -0.89
C ASN A 57 -2.49 15.86 -1.38
N TRP A 58 -1.35 16.00 -2.06
CA TRP A 58 -0.55 14.86 -2.51
C TRP A 58 0.03 14.07 -1.35
N GLN A 59 0.60 14.73 -0.35
CA GLN A 59 1.09 14.05 0.86
C GLN A 59 -0.02 13.29 1.57
N LYS A 60 -1.20 13.90 1.72
CA LYS A 60 -2.36 13.20 2.29
C LYS A 60 -2.71 11.94 1.49
N ASN A 61 -2.74 12.02 0.16
CA ASN A 61 -3.07 10.87 -0.68
C ASN A 61 -2.02 9.76 -0.57
N VAL A 62 -0.72 10.10 -0.46
CA VAL A 62 0.35 9.12 -0.25
C VAL A 62 0.19 8.42 1.10
N ASP A 63 -0.10 9.17 2.17
CA ASP A 63 -0.33 8.60 3.49
C ASP A 63 -1.56 7.68 3.52
N ASP A 64 -2.64 8.09 2.85
CA ASP A 64 -3.86 7.28 2.70
C ASP A 64 -3.55 5.96 1.94
N MET A 65 -2.75 6.02 0.87
CA MET A 65 -2.32 4.81 0.14
C MET A 65 -1.50 3.88 1.02
N ARG A 66 -0.52 4.39 1.76
CA ARG A 66 0.29 3.59 2.69
C ARG A 66 -0.57 2.89 3.74
N PHE A 67 -1.54 3.60 4.28
CA PHE A 67 -2.47 3.05 5.25
C PHE A 67 -3.33 1.92 4.67
N LEU A 68 -3.89 2.13 3.47
CA LEU A 68 -4.72 1.13 2.80
C LEU A 68 -3.91 -0.12 2.42
N LEU A 69 -2.67 0.03 1.93
CA LEU A 69 -1.78 -1.08 1.62
C LEU A 69 -1.43 -1.89 2.89
N GLY A 70 -1.14 -1.21 4.00
CA GLY A 70 -0.93 -1.87 5.30
C GLY A 70 -2.14 -2.70 5.72
N LYS A 71 -3.35 -2.14 5.63
CA LYS A 71 -4.60 -2.86 5.92
C LYS A 71 -4.85 -4.04 5.00
N ALA A 72 -4.55 -3.90 3.71
CA ALA A 72 -4.68 -4.99 2.75
C ALA A 72 -3.76 -6.16 3.12
N LYS A 73 -2.51 -5.86 3.48
CA LYS A 73 -1.54 -6.86 3.94
C LYS A 73 -1.99 -7.59 5.20
N GLU A 74 -2.48 -6.86 6.21
CA GLU A 74 -3.03 -7.45 7.43
C GLU A 74 -4.23 -8.35 7.13
N ALA A 75 -5.16 -7.90 6.29
CA ALA A 75 -6.32 -8.69 5.90
C ALA A 75 -5.90 -9.99 5.20
N LEU A 76 -4.94 -9.94 4.28
CA LEU A 76 -4.43 -11.12 3.57
C LEU A 76 -3.77 -12.12 4.52
N GLN A 77 -2.97 -11.64 5.49
CA GLN A 77 -2.39 -12.48 6.53
C GLN A 77 -3.46 -13.15 7.39
N HIS A 78 -4.50 -12.40 7.79
CA HIS A 78 -5.63 -12.96 8.53
C HIS A 78 -6.36 -14.07 7.77
N VAL A 79 -6.65 -13.86 6.48
CA VAL A 79 -7.31 -14.89 5.67
C VAL A 79 -6.42 -16.12 5.52
N ALA A 80 -5.11 -15.95 5.30
CA ALA A 80 -4.16 -17.06 5.19
C ALA A 80 -4.07 -17.88 6.49
N ASN A 81 -3.99 -17.22 7.64
CA ASN A 81 -3.93 -17.89 8.95
C ASN A 81 -5.22 -18.66 9.23
N ASN A 82 -6.39 -18.04 9.01
CA ASN A 82 -7.69 -18.68 9.21
C ASN A 82 -7.87 -19.91 8.31
N TYR A 83 -7.38 -19.85 7.07
CA TYR A 83 -7.45 -20.97 6.14
C TYR A 83 -6.57 -22.14 6.60
N ASN A 84 -5.30 -21.89 6.92
CA ASN A 84 -4.39 -22.93 7.44
C ASN A 84 -4.94 -23.60 8.70
N GLU A 85 -5.48 -22.81 9.64
CA GLU A 85 -6.09 -23.36 10.86
C GLU A 85 -7.33 -24.21 10.60
N THR A 86 -8.12 -23.85 9.59
CA THR A 86 -9.36 -24.57 9.23
C THR A 86 -9.00 -25.88 8.50
N ASP A 87 -8.09 -25.82 7.54
CA ASP A 87 -7.66 -26.97 6.74
C ASP A 87 -6.93 -28.02 7.59
N LEU A 88 -6.07 -27.59 8.53
CA LEU A 88 -5.45 -28.48 9.52
C LEU A 88 -6.48 -29.13 10.44
N ARG A 89 -7.52 -28.41 10.85
CA ARG A 89 -8.61 -28.95 11.67
C ARG A 89 -9.44 -29.97 10.92
N GLU A 90 -9.80 -29.68 9.68
CA GLU A 90 -10.54 -30.61 8.83
C GLU A 90 -9.70 -31.85 8.55
N GLY A 91 -8.43 -31.71 8.17
CA GLY A 91 -7.51 -32.84 7.98
C GLY A 91 -7.41 -33.74 9.20
N ALA A 92 -7.26 -33.17 10.40
CA ALA A 92 -7.24 -33.94 11.65
C ALA A 92 -8.57 -34.65 11.95
N LEU A 93 -9.71 -34.05 11.61
CA LEU A 93 -11.03 -34.68 11.75
C LEU A 93 -11.20 -35.85 10.77
N TRP A 94 -10.69 -35.74 9.55
CA TRP A 94 -10.73 -36.81 8.55
C TRP A 94 -9.80 -37.97 8.92
N GLU A 95 -8.60 -37.71 9.45
CA GLU A 95 -7.70 -38.75 9.96
C GLU A 95 -8.30 -39.49 11.16
N ALA A 96 -9.02 -38.79 12.04
CA ALA A 96 -9.68 -39.41 13.21
C ALA A 96 -10.87 -40.32 12.85
N LEU A 97 -11.36 -40.27 11.60
CA LEU A 97 -12.48 -41.06 11.10
C LEU A 97 -12.03 -42.29 10.26
N GLN A 98 -10.73 -42.50 10.07
CA GLN A 98 -10.13 -43.69 9.43
C GLN A 98 -9.62 -44.71 10.45
#